data_AF-A0A7W1ZG10-F1
#
_entry.id   AF-A0A7W1ZG10-F1
#
_cell.length_a   1.000
_cell.length_b   1.000
_cell.length_c   1.000
_cell.angle_alpha   90.00
_cell.angle_beta   90.00
_cell.angle_gamma   90.00
#
_symmetry.space_group_name_H-M   'P 1'
#
loop_
_entity.id
_entity.type
_entity.pdbx_description
1 polymer ?
#
loop_
_entity_poly.entity_id
_entity_poly.type
_entity_poly.pdbx_seq_one_letter_code
_entity_poly.pdbx_strand_id
1 'polypeptide(L)'
;MVRELGALLHRGEQVTRAQQQLLDLFRDLLAEVAASGNLRDDVAPDELASYCLHALSAASSLPCEAAVRRLVTVTLAALRPPH
;
A
#
# COMPACT_ATOMS: atom_id res chain seq x y z
N MET A 1 -11.41 20.12 25.64
CA MET A 1 -10.38 19.92 24.59
C MET A 1 -9.62 18.59 24.65
N VAL A 2 -9.60 17.81 25.75
CA VAL A 2 -8.77 16.59 25.81
C VAL A 2 -9.45 15.33 25.21
N ARG A 3 -10.79 15.28 25.17
CA ARG A 3 -11.53 14.11 24.64
C ARG A 3 -11.54 13.98 23.12
N GLU A 4 -11.50 15.10 22.38
CA GLU A 4 -11.51 15.10 20.91
C GLU A 4 -10.15 14.63 20.34
N LEU A 5 -9.05 15.00 21.01
CA LEU A 5 -7.72 14.55 20.62
C LEU A 5 -7.55 13.04 20.82
N GLY A 6 -8.10 12.49 21.92
CA GLY A 6 -8.09 11.03 22.16
C GLY A 6 -8.86 10.25 21.10
N ALA A 7 -9.98 10.77 20.61
CA ALA A 7 -10.74 10.13 19.53
C ALA A 7 -10.01 10.18 18.17
N LEU A 8 -9.30 11.29 17.88
CA LEU A 8 -8.48 11.41 16.68
C LEU A 8 -7.24 10.52 16.74
N LEU A 9 -6.54 10.45 17.88
CA LEU A 9 -5.40 9.58 18.09
C LEU A 9 -5.80 8.10 18.03
N HIS A 10 -6.92 7.72 18.65
CA HIS A 10 -7.41 6.34 18.61
C HIS A 10 -7.85 5.93 17.20
N ARG A 11 -8.48 6.85 16.43
CA ARG A 11 -8.76 6.63 15.01
C ARG A 11 -7.46 6.50 14.21
N GLY A 12 -6.43 7.29 14.52
CA GLY A 12 -5.10 7.17 13.93
C GLY A 12 -4.48 5.79 14.19
N GLU A 13 -4.49 5.31 15.43
CA GLU A 13 -3.99 3.98 15.79
C GLU A 13 -4.77 2.84 15.10
N GLN A 14 -6.09 2.97 14.98
CA GLN A 14 -6.91 2.01 14.24
C GLN A 14 -6.58 1.99 12.74
N VAL A 15 -6.35 3.17 12.14
CA VAL A 15 -5.92 3.30 10.75
C VAL A 15 -4.53 2.69 10.56
N THR A 16 -3.59 2.94 11.46
CA THR A 16 -2.23 2.35 11.41
C THR A 16 -2.29 0.82 11.53
N ARG A 17 -3.11 0.27 12.43
CA ARG A 17 -3.27 -1.19 12.55
C ARG A 17 -3.92 -1.82 11.31
N ALA A 18 -4.95 -1.19 10.76
CA ALA A 18 -5.57 -1.65 9.52
C ALA A 18 -4.57 -1.60 8.34
N GLN A 19 -3.72 -0.57 8.28
CA GLN A 19 -2.63 -0.47 7.30
C GLN A 19 -1.59 -1.58 7.48
N GLN A 20 -1.21 -1.92 8.71
CA GLN A 20 -0.26 -3.01 8.98
C GLN A 20 -0.81 -4.39 8.57
N GLN A 21 -2.10 -4.65 8.82
CA GLN A 21 -2.75 -5.88 8.37
C GLN A 21 -2.85 -5.96 6.84
N LEU A 22 -3.12 -4.83 6.19
CA LEU A 22 -3.10 -4.72 4.73
C LEU A 22 -1.69 -4.96 4.17
N LEU A 23 -0.64 -4.45 4.83
CA LEU A 23 0.76 -4.72 4.49
C LEU A 23 1.08 -6.21 4.48
N ASP A 24 0.73 -6.90 5.57
CA ASP A 24 1.02 -8.33 5.70
C ASP A 24 0.28 -9.13 4.61
N LEU A 25 -1.00 -8.82 4.37
CA LEU A 25 -1.77 -9.44 3.28
C LEU A 25 -1.16 -9.17 1.90
N PHE A 26 -0.75 -7.93 1.62
CA PHE A 26 -0.14 -7.56 0.33
C PHE A 26 1.23 -8.21 0.15
N ARG A 27 2.04 -8.33 1.21
CA ARG A 27 3.32 -9.04 1.17
C ARG A 27 3.11 -10.49 0.77
N ASP A 28 2.17 -11.17 1.42
CA ASP A 28 1.91 -12.58 1.15
C ASP A 28 1.40 -12.77 -0.29
N LEU A 29 0.50 -11.90 -0.76
CA LEU A 29 0.03 -11.87 -2.15
C LEU A 29 1.16 -11.62 -3.16
N LEU A 30 2.06 -10.68 -2.87
CA LEU A 30 3.20 -10.39 -3.75
C LEU A 30 4.19 -11.55 -3.77
N ALA A 31 4.40 -12.25 -2.66
CA ALA A 31 5.22 -13.44 -2.64
C ALA A 31 4.63 -14.55 -3.53
N GLU A 32 3.31 -14.75 -3.49
CA GLU A 32 2.61 -15.71 -4.35
C GLU A 32 2.71 -15.32 -5.85
N VAL A 33 2.48 -14.04 -6.19
CA VAL A 33 2.56 -13.59 -7.59
C VAL A 33 4.02 -13.57 -8.08
N ALA A 34 5.00 -13.28 -7.23
CA ALA A 34 6.42 -13.38 -7.55
C ALA A 34 6.80 -14.81 -7.93
N ALA A 35 6.30 -15.80 -7.18
CA ALA A 35 6.50 -17.22 -7.49
C ALA A 35 5.92 -17.63 -8.86
N SER A 36 4.94 -16.89 -9.38
CA SER A 36 4.36 -17.10 -10.71
C SER A 36 5.14 -16.44 -11.87
N GLY A 37 6.19 -15.67 -11.57
CA GLY A 37 7.02 -14.98 -12.57
C GLY A 37 6.38 -13.75 -13.22
N ASN A 38 5.27 -13.25 -12.66
CA ASN A 38 4.52 -12.10 -13.19
C ASN A 38 4.89 -10.77 -12.53
N LEU A 39 5.83 -10.79 -11.58
CA LEU A 39 6.40 -9.59 -10.96
C LEU A 39 7.83 -9.38 -11.42
N ARG A 40 8.28 -8.13 -11.37
CA ARG A 40 9.71 -7.81 -11.46
C ARG A 40 10.50 -8.55 -10.37
N ASP A 41 11.66 -9.04 -10.76
CA ASP A 41 12.56 -9.86 -9.94
C ASP A 41 13.86 -9.13 -9.55
N ASP A 42 14.04 -7.90 -10.04
CA ASP A 42 15.17 -7.02 -9.74
C ASP A 42 15.05 -6.32 -8.37
N VAL A 43 13.92 -6.48 -7.68
CA VAL A 43 13.62 -5.89 -6.37
C VAL A 43 13.03 -6.97 -5.46
N ALA A 44 13.44 -7.00 -4.19
CA ALA A 44 12.94 -8.01 -3.24
C ALA A 44 11.41 -7.88 -3.01
N PRO A 45 10.66 -8.99 -2.85
CA PRO A 45 9.21 -8.94 -2.63
C PRO A 45 8.77 -8.07 -1.44
N ASP A 46 9.53 -8.08 -0.34
CA ASP A 46 9.25 -7.26 0.85
C ASP A 46 9.38 -5.74 0.56
N GLU A 47 10.32 -5.36 -0.30
CA GLU A 47 10.49 -3.97 -0.75
C GLU A 47 9.34 -3.56 -1.67
N LEU A 48 8.89 -4.44 -2.57
CA LEU A 48 7.72 -4.20 -3.43
C LEU A 48 6.43 -4.07 -2.62
N ALA A 49 6.26 -4.87 -1.58
CA ALA A 49 5.13 -4.77 -0.65
C ALA A 49 5.12 -3.45 0.10
N SER A 50 6.29 -3.07 0.64
CA SER A 50 6.48 -1.80 1.33
C SER A 50 6.21 -0.62 0.40
N TYR A 51 6.74 -0.64 -0.83
CA TYR A 51 6.48 0.36 -1.85
C TYR A 51 4.98 0.50 -2.14
N CYS A 52 4.29 -0.62 -2.40
CA CYS A 52 2.86 -0.62 -2.70
C CYS A 52 2.05 0.02 -1.59
N LEU A 53 2.29 -0.36 -0.32
CA LEU A 53 1.55 0.24 0.78
C LEU A 53 1.81 1.75 0.86
N HIS A 54 3.07 2.20 0.84
CA HIS A 54 3.36 3.62 0.98
C HIS A 54 2.68 4.43 -0.14
N ALA A 55 2.72 3.93 -1.37
CA ALA A 55 2.03 4.55 -2.51
C ALA A 55 0.50 4.56 -2.32
N LEU A 56 -0.10 3.45 -1.89
CA LEU A 56 -1.55 3.34 -1.69
C LEU A 56 -2.05 4.11 -0.46
N SER A 57 -1.24 4.21 0.60
CA SER A 57 -1.51 5.05 1.77
C SER A 57 -1.52 6.52 1.38
N ALA A 58 -0.57 6.96 0.54
CA ALA A 58 -0.59 8.31 -0.04
C ALA A 58 -1.87 8.58 -0.85
N ALA A 59 -2.45 7.56 -1.49
CA ALA A 59 -3.70 7.72 -2.23
C ALA A 59 -4.87 8.18 -1.33
N SER A 60 -4.88 7.81 -0.05
CA SER A 60 -5.92 8.24 0.91
C SER A 60 -5.96 9.76 1.15
N SER A 61 -4.85 10.45 0.85
CA SER A 61 -4.72 11.90 1.00
C SER A 61 -5.10 12.70 -0.26
N LEU A 62 -5.42 12.01 -1.37
CA LEU A 62 -5.67 12.66 -2.65
C LEU A 62 -7.07 13.30 -2.70
N PRO A 63 -7.21 14.47 -3.36
CA PRO A 63 -8.43 15.27 -3.30
C PRO A 63 -9.56 14.78 -4.21
N CYS A 64 -9.32 13.78 -5.07
CA CYS A 64 -10.35 13.26 -5.97
C CYS A 64 -10.12 11.80 -6.37
N GLU A 65 -11.21 11.09 -6.66
CA GLU A 65 -11.21 9.69 -7.07
C GLU A 65 -10.36 9.43 -8.32
N ALA A 66 -10.37 10.37 -9.28
CA ALA A 66 -9.55 10.26 -10.49
C ALA A 66 -8.03 10.26 -10.16
N ALA A 67 -7.60 11.00 -9.14
CA ALA A 67 -6.22 11.00 -8.70
C ALA A 67 -5.86 9.69 -7.99
N VAL A 68 -6.76 9.16 -7.16
CA VAL A 68 -6.61 7.84 -6.54
C VAL A 68 -6.44 6.76 -7.61
N ARG A 69 -7.34 6.72 -8.60
CA ARG A 69 -7.28 5.74 -9.70
C ARG A 69 -5.96 5.81 -10.46
N ARG A 70 -5.48 7.01 -10.80
CA ARG A 70 -4.18 7.18 -11.46
C ARG A 70 -3.02 6.64 -10.61
N LEU A 71 -2.98 6.96 -9.32
CA LEU A 71 -1.91 6.50 -8.44
C LEU A 71 -1.93 4.97 -8.30
N VAL A 72 -3.09 4.37 -8.10
CA VAL A 72 -3.25 2.91 -8.08
C VAL A 72 -2.74 2.28 -9.38
N THR A 73 -3.10 2.83 -10.54
CA THR A 73 -2.62 2.32 -11.83
C THR A 73 -1.11 2.40 -11.96
N VAL A 74 -0.48 3.50 -11.54
CA VAL A 74 0.98 3.67 -11.56
C VAL A 74 1.66 2.66 -10.64
N THR A 75 1.16 2.48 -9.41
CA THR A 75 1.69 1.52 -8.45
C THR A 75 1.65 0.09 -9.00
N LEU A 76 0.54 -0.31 -9.62
CA LEU A 76 0.41 -1.64 -10.22
C LEU A 76 1.29 -1.81 -11.46
N ALA A 77 1.50 -0.76 -12.25
CA ALA A 77 2.40 -0.82 -13.39
C ALA A 77 3.87 -0.99 -12.96
N ALA A 78 4.26 -0.39 -11.84
CA ALA A 78 5.63 -0.46 -11.30
C ALA A 78 6.06 -1.86 -10.83
N LEU A 79 5.09 -2.77 -10.65
CA LEU A 79 5.30 -4.17 -10.27
C LEU A 79 5.63 -5.10 -11.45
N ARG A 80 5.35 -4.65 -12.68
CA ARG A 80 5.56 -5.46 -13.88
C ARG A 80 7.05 -5.67 -14.15
N PRO A 81 7.46 -6.81 -14.72
CA PRO A 81 8.84 -7.05 -15.11
C PRO A 81 9.38 -5.93 -16.01
N PRO A 82 10.66 -5.52 -15.85
CA PRO A 82 11.30 -4.63 -16.79
C PRO A 82 11.38 -5.31 -18.17
N HIS A 83 11.08 -4.54 -19.22
CA HIS A 83 11.18 -4.97 -20.61
C HIS A 83 12.64 -5.06 -21.07
#